data_AF-A0A520BHQ9-F1
#
_entry.id   AF-A0A520BHQ9-F1
#
_cell.length_a   1.000
_cell.length_b   1.000
_cell.length_c   1.000
_cell.angle_alpha   90.00
_cell.angle_beta   90.00
_cell.angle_gamma   90.00
#
_symmetry.space_group_name_H-M   'P 1'
#
loop_
_entity.id
_entity.type
_entity.pdbx_description
1 polymer ?
#
loop_
_entity_poly.entity_id
_entity_poly.type
_entity_poly.pdbx_seq_one_letter_code
_entity_poly.pdbx_strand_id
1 'polypeptide(L)' 'VLALHAREGLIDTERWRVRLQDYFPVARFGASFYLRSRDRFAMDEAKTGIDEI' A
#
# COMPACT_ATOMS: atom_id res chain seq x y z
N VAL A 1 -4.68 -18.07 4.17
CA VAL A 1 -4.86 -17.99 2.69
C VAL A 1 -3.98 -19.05 2.07
N LEU A 2 -4.50 -19.90 1.18
CA LEU A 2 -3.77 -21.03 0.58
C LEU A 2 -3.12 -20.68 -0.77
N ALA A 3 -3.68 -19.73 -1.52
CA ALA A 3 -3.13 -19.21 -2.77
C ALA A 3 -3.60 -17.76 -2.98
N LEU A 4 -2.81 -17.00 -3.74
CA LEU A 4 -3.12 -15.63 -4.17
C LEU A 4 -3.01 -15.56 -5.69
N HIS A 5 -3.87 -14.76 -6.31
CA HIS A 5 -3.84 -14.48 -7.74
C HIS A 5 -3.74 -12.97 -7.95
N ALA A 6 -2.90 -12.57 -8.91
CA ALA A 6 -2.70 -11.17 -9.26
C ALA A 6 -2.58 -11.04 -10.78
N ARG A 7 -2.92 -9.85 -11.30
CA ARG A 7 -2.66 -9.49 -12.70
C ARG A 7 -1.17 -9.62 -12.98
N GLU A 8 -0.82 -10.05 -14.19
CA GLU A 8 0.55 -9.99 -14.68
C GLU A 8 1.16 -8.59 -14.48
N GLY A 9 2.43 -8.58 -14.06
CA GLY A 9 3.21 -7.38 -13.77
C GLY A 9 2.92 -6.72 -12.41
N LEU A 10 1.81 -7.03 -11.74
CA LEU A 10 1.47 -6.41 -10.44
C LEU A 10 2.38 -6.89 -9.30
N ILE A 11 2.92 -8.08 -9.41
CA ILE A 11 3.86 -8.66 -8.45
C ILE A 11 5.27 -8.62 -9.04
N ASP A 12 6.20 -8.06 -8.27
CA ASP A 12 7.62 -8.29 -8.44
C ASP A 12 7.95 -9.65 -7.82
N THR A 13 8.18 -10.67 -8.64
CA THR A 13 8.42 -12.05 -8.19
C THR A 13 9.87 -12.30 -7.76
N GLU A 14 10.79 -11.38 -8.03
CA GLU A 14 12.17 -11.47 -7.51
C GLU A 14 12.21 -11.05 -6.04
N ARG A 15 11.49 -9.95 -5.72
CA ARG A 15 11.44 -9.38 -4.36
C ARG A 15 10.20 -9.80 -3.57
N TRP A 16 9.28 -10.52 -4.20
CA TRP A 16 7.96 -10.89 -3.65
C TRP A 16 7.19 -9.70 -3.09
N ARG A 17 7.14 -8.60 -3.86
CA ARG A 17 6.44 -7.36 -3.48
C ARG A 17 5.37 -7.00 -4.49
N VAL A 18 4.27 -6.44 -4.00
CA VAL A 18 3.30 -5.77 -4.86
C VAL A 18 3.92 -4.48 -5.40
N ARG A 19 3.84 -4.26 -6.71
CA ARG A 19 4.14 -2.95 -7.32
C ARG A 19 3.02 -1.99 -6.97
N LEU A 20 3.17 -1.29 -5.84
CA LEU A 20 2.15 -0.38 -5.32
C LEU A 20 1.74 0.68 -6.36
N GLN A 21 2.67 1.11 -7.19
CA GLN A 21 2.54 2.10 -8.25
C GLN A 21 1.46 1.72 -9.27
N ASP A 22 1.23 0.41 -9.46
CA ASP A 22 0.24 -0.15 -10.38
C ASP A 22 -0.95 -0.79 -9.66
N TYR A 23 -0.97 -0.75 -8.32
CA TYR A 23 -2.01 -1.32 -7.49
C TYR A 23 -2.94 -0.22 -7.00
N PHE A 24 -4.13 -0.07 -7.59
CA PHE A 24 -5.08 1.00 -7.26
C PHE A 24 -6.34 0.48 -6.55
N PRO A 25 -6.25 0.03 -5.29
CA PRO A 25 -7.44 -0.39 -4.56
C PRO A 25 -8.39 0.79 -4.33
N VAL A 26 -9.68 0.45 -4.20
CA VAL A 26 -10.73 1.37 -3.78
C VAL A 26 -11.06 1.07 -2.33
N ALA A 27 -10.89 2.04 -1.44
CA ALA A 27 -11.22 1.87 -0.03
C ALA A 27 -12.68 2.24 0.25
N ARG A 28 -13.32 1.48 1.15
CA ARG A 28 -14.63 1.82 1.69
C ARG A 28 -14.47 2.94 2.72
N PHE A 29 -15.17 4.04 2.53
CA PHE A 29 -15.34 5.09 3.52
C PHE A 29 -16.81 5.19 3.89
N GLY A 30 -17.23 5.67 5.05
CA GLY A 30 -18.62 5.53 5.56
C GLY A 30 -19.76 5.92 4.58
N ALA A 31 -21.01 5.58 4.92
CA ALA A 31 -22.20 5.86 4.10
C ALA A 31 -22.10 5.29 2.68
N SER A 32 -22.08 6.11 1.63
CA SER A 32 -21.91 5.66 0.22
C SER A 32 -20.58 6.10 -0.38
N PHE A 33 -19.62 6.50 0.46
CA PHE A 33 -18.37 7.08 0.00
C PHE A 33 -17.29 6.01 -0.24
N TYR A 34 -16.43 6.28 -1.22
CA TYR A 34 -15.29 5.43 -1.56
C TYR A 34 -14.08 6.31 -1.87
N LEU A 35 -12.90 5.85 -1.48
CA LEU A 35 -11.64 6.57 -1.68
C LEU A 35 -10.82 5.88 -2.76
N ARG A 36 -10.23 6.70 -3.64
CA ARG A 36 -9.24 6.26 -4.64
C ARG A 36 -7.86 6.40 -4.05
N SER A 37 -7.04 5.36 -4.14
CA SER A 37 -5.65 5.33 -3.67
C SER A 37 -4.65 6.04 -4.60
N ARG A 38 -5.03 7.14 -5.25
CA ARG A 38 -4.15 7.83 -6.23
C ARG A 38 -3.22 8.83 -5.57
N ASP A 39 -3.67 9.47 -4.50
CA ASP A 39 -2.85 10.37 -3.69
C ASP A 39 -2.14 9.55 -2.60
N ARG A 40 -0.81 9.56 -2.62
CA ARG A 40 0.03 8.72 -1.75
C ARG A 40 1.23 9.51 -1.27
N PHE A 41 1.53 9.36 0.01
CA PHE A 41 2.72 9.90 0.63
C PHE A 41 3.27 8.86 1.60
N ALA A 42 4.58 8.93 1.85
CA ALA A 42 5.22 8.25 2.96
C ALA A 42 5.56 9.31 3.99
N MET A 43 5.34 9.01 5.26
CA MET A 43 5.96 9.78 6.32
C MET A 43 7.36 9.23 6.52
N ASP A 44 8.33 10.11 6.69
CA ASP A 44 9.66 9.67 7.11
C ASP A 44 9.56 9.10 8.54
N GLU A 45 10.51 8.25 8.92
CA GLU A 45 10.61 7.79 10.30
C GLU A 45 10.96 9.01 11.16
N ALA A 46 9.94 9.60 11.79
CA ALA A 46 10.16 10.70 12.70
C ALA A 46 10.98 10.15 13.87
N LYS A 47 12.24 10.56 13.98
CA LYS A 47 13.01 10.37 15.21
C LYS A 47 12.19 10.98 16.34
N THR A 48 11.68 10.14 17.21
CA THR A 48 11.01 10.59 18.41
C THR A 48 12.09 10.95 19.43
N GLY A 49 11.78 11.81 20.41
CA GLY A 49 12.71 12.08 21.51
C GLY A 49 13.08 10.85 22.36
N ILE A 50 12.49 9.68 22.06
CA ILE A 50 12.78 8.38 22.67
C ILE A 50 13.95 7.70 21.95
N ASP A 51 14.16 8.01 20.66
CA ASP A 51 15.27 7.49 19.85
C ASP A 51 16.58 8.27 20.06
N GLU A 52 16.55 9.32 20.90
CA GLU A 52 17.67 10.21 21.22
C GLU A 52 18.25 10.01 22.65
N ILE A 53 17.67 9.10 23.45
CA ILE A 53 18.13 8.73 24.81
C ILE A 53 18.84 7.38 24.77
#